data_AF-A0A947KNU2-F1
#
_entry.id   AF-A0A947KNU2-F1
#
_cell.length_a   1.000
_cell.length_b   1.000
_cell.length_c   1.000
_cell.angle_alpha   90.00
_cell.angle_beta   90.00
_cell.angle_gamma   90.00
#
_symmetry.space_group_name_H-M   'P 1'
#
loop_
_entity.id
_entity.type
_entity.pdbx_description
1 polymer ?
#
loop_
_entity_poly.entity_id
_entity_poly.type
_entity_poly.pdbx_seq_one_letter_code
_entity_poly.pdbx_strand_id
1 'polypeptide(L)' 'METQLLSERVQIERKQFFFDFRENANGRFLKITEEVGGHRDTIIVPASGLPLFRETIDRVMATN' A
#
# COMPACT_ATOMS: atom_id res chain seq x y z
N MET A 1 -10.72 -15.20 -9.04
CA MET A 1 -10.90 -14.74 -7.65
C MET A 1 -9.59 -14.14 -7.19
N GLU A 2 -9.64 -13.05 -6.43
CA GLU A 2 -8.44 -12.46 -5.83
C GLU A 2 -8.21 -13.10 -4.46
N THR A 3 -6.97 -13.45 -4.15
CA THR A 3 -6.58 -13.99 -2.85
C THR A 3 -5.86 -12.92 -2.05
N GLN A 4 -6.27 -12.69 -0.81
CA GLN A 4 -5.56 -11.81 0.12
C GLN A 4 -4.42 -12.58 0.78
N LEU A 5 -3.20 -12.08 0.62
CA LEU A 5 -1.98 -12.68 1.18
C LEU A 5 -1.60 -12.03 2.51
N LEU A 6 -1.76 -10.70 2.60
CA LEU A 6 -1.51 -9.91 3.81
C LEU A 6 -2.48 -8.72 3.84
N SER A 7 -2.84 -8.28 5.03
CA SER A 7 -3.55 -7.02 5.24
C SER A 7 -3.02 -6.38 6.51
N GLU A 8 -2.54 -5.15 6.39
CA GLU A 8 -2.03 -4.35 7.50
C GLU A 8 -2.76 -3.01 7.55
N ARG A 9 -2.90 -2.46 8.76
CA ARG A 9 -3.54 -1.16 9.00
C ARG A 9 -2.59 -0.26 9.78
N VAL A 10 -2.46 0.98 9.33
CA VAL A 10 -1.64 1.99 10.00
C VAL A 10 -2.49 3.24 10.24
N GLN A 11 -2.51 3.72 11.48
CA GLN A 11 -3.10 5.02 11.82
C GLN A 11 -1.98 6.07 11.86
N ILE A 12 -2.12 7.15 11.08
CA ILE A 12 -1.19 8.28 11.08
C ILE A 12 -2.02 9.56 11.20
N GLU A 13 -1.91 10.23 12.34
CA GLU A 13 -2.77 11.37 12.69
C GLU A 13 -4.26 11.04 12.50
N ARG A 14 -4.99 11.84 11.71
CA ARG A 14 -6.39 11.62 11.35
C ARG A 14 -6.61 10.65 10.19
N LYS A 15 -5.54 10.17 9.55
CA LYS A 15 -5.60 9.32 8.36
C LYS A 15 -5.41 7.86 8.75
N GLN A 16 -6.20 6.99 8.12
CA GLN A 16 -6.08 5.56 8.27
C GLN A 16 -5.65 4.94 6.95
N PHE A 17 -4.54 4.23 6.95
CA PHE A 17 -4.01 3.55 5.77
C PHE A 17 -4.23 2.03 5.89
N PHE A 18 -4.63 1.41 4.79
CA PHE A 18 -4.75 -0.03 4.64
C PHE A 18 -3.77 -0.51 3.57
N PHE A 19 -2.97 -1.50 3.89
CA PHE A 19 -1.97 -2.10 3.00
C PHE A 19 -2.37 -3.56 2.76
N ASP A 20 -3.08 -3.81 1.66
CA ASP A 20 -3.55 -5.14 1.30
C ASP A 20 -2.67 -5.74 0.20
N PHE A 21 -1.87 -6.74 0.52
CA PHE A 21 -1.12 -7.50 -0.47
C PHE A 21 -1.99 -8.64 -0.99
N ARG A 22 -2.26 -8.64 -2.30
CA ARG A 22 -3.22 -9.55 -2.95
C ARG A 22 -2.60 -10.19 -4.19
N GLU A 23 -3.21 -11.28 -4.63
CA GLU A 23 -2.84 -12.02 -5.84
C GLU A 23 -4.09 -12.28 -6.70
N ASN A 24 -3.99 -12.05 -8.01
CA ASN A 24 -5.00 -12.43 -8.97
C ASN A 24 -4.35 -13.08 -10.20
N ALA A 25 -5.13 -13.38 -11.24
CA ALA A 25 -4.63 -14.06 -12.45
C ALA A 25 -3.49 -13.29 -13.16
N ASN A 26 -3.38 -11.98 -12.95
CA ASN A 26 -2.33 -11.14 -13.54
C ASN A 26 -1.10 -10.99 -12.63
N GLY A 27 -1.08 -11.67 -11.48
CA GLY A 27 0.01 -11.67 -10.52
C GLY A 27 -0.31 -10.95 -9.21
N ARG A 28 0.74 -10.57 -8.48
CA ARG A 28 0.66 -9.97 -7.15
C ARG A 28 0.72 -8.45 -7.19
N PHE A 29 0.01 -7.80 -6.27
CA PHE A 29 -0.02 -6.36 -6.14
C PHE A 29 -0.32 -5.94 -4.70
N LEU A 30 0.15 -4.75 -4.34
CA LEU A 30 -0.20 -4.08 -3.10
C LEU A 30 -1.27 -3.03 -3.40
N LYS A 31 -2.43 -3.15 -2.75
CA LYS A 31 -3.46 -2.11 -2.75
C LYS A 31 -3.28 -1.27 -1.50
N ILE A 32 -3.04 0.02 -1.67
CA ILE A 32 -2.92 0.97 -0.56
C ILE A 32 -4.16 1.85 -0.59
N THR A 33 -4.94 1.83 0.48
CA THR A 33 -6.11 2.70 0.64
C THR A 33 -5.86 3.69 1.77
N GLU A 34 -6.02 4.97 1.48
CA GLU A 34 -6.11 6.03 2.48
C GLU A 34 -7.58 6.28 2.82
N GLU A 35 -7.91 6.41 4.10
CA GLU A 35 -9.24 6.80 4.58
C GLU A 35 -9.16 8.00 5.53
N VAL A 36 -9.96 9.03 5.26
CA VAL A 36 -10.07 10.25 6.09
C VAL A 36 -11.51 10.76 6.06
N GLY A 37 -12.15 10.84 7.24
CA GLY A 37 -13.52 11.38 7.33
C GLY A 37 -14.54 10.65 6.46
N GLY A 38 -14.36 9.34 6.24
CA GLY A 38 -15.20 8.51 5.38
C GLY A 38 -14.86 8.56 3.89
N HIS A 39 -13.97 9.44 3.45
CA HIS A 39 -13.45 9.45 2.07
C HIS A 39 -12.33 8.43 1.92
N ARG A 40 -12.33 7.69 0.81
CA ARG A 40 -11.35 6.64 0.54
C ARG A 40 -10.68 6.84 -0.82
N ASP A 41 -9.37 7.01 -0.80
CA ASP A 41 -8.52 7.07 -1.99
C ASP A 41 -7.68 5.80 -2.07
N THR A 42 -7.43 5.29 -3.27
CA THR A 42 -6.72 4.00 -3.43
C THR A 42 -5.77 4.02 -4.60
N ILE A 43 -4.57 3.50 -4.36
CA ILE A 43 -3.60 3.19 -5.41
C ILE A 43 -3.28 1.69 -5.40
N ILE A 44 -2.82 1.20 -6.55
CA ILE A 44 -2.35 -0.17 -6.71
C ILE A 44 -0.90 -0.12 -7.20
N VAL A 45 -0.02 -0.83 -6.50
CA VAL A 45 1.39 -0.98 -6.85
C VAL A 45 1.63 -2.45 -7.24
N PRO A 46 2.01 -2.75 -8.49
CA PRO A 46 2.41 -4.10 -8.86
C PRO A 46 3.55 -4.60 -7.98
N ALA A 47 3.56 -5.90 -7.63
CA ALA A 47 4.57 -6.45 -6.72
C ALA A 47 6.02 -6.23 -7.20
N SER A 48 6.22 -6.21 -8.52
CA SER A 48 7.52 -5.91 -9.14
C SER A 48 8.05 -4.51 -8.84
N GLY A 49 7.18 -3.55 -8.54
CA GLY A 49 7.56 -2.18 -8.19
C GLY A 49 7.82 -1.95 -6.70
N LEU A 50 7.50 -2.91 -5.82
CA LEU A 50 7.63 -2.73 -4.37
C LEU A 50 9.06 -2.47 -3.88
N PRO A 51 10.12 -3.10 -4.42
CA PRO A 51 11.49 -2.77 -4.03
C PRO A 51 11.83 -1.30 -4.28
N LEU A 52 11.53 -0.78 -5.49
CA LEU A 52 11.76 0.62 -5.83
C LEU A 52 10.89 1.58 -5.01
N PHE A 53 9.64 1.19 -4.73
CA PHE A 53 8.73 1.96 -3.89
C PHE A 53 9.31 2.12 -2.47
N ARG A 54 9.78 1.02 -1.87
CA ARG A 54 10.46 1.03 -0.57
C ARG A 54 11.73 1.89 -0.60
N GLU A 55 12.62 1.68 -1.57
CA GLU A 55 13.86 2.46 -1.67
C GLU A 55 13.59 3.97 -1.78
N THR A 56 12.51 4.35 -2.45
CA THR A 56 12.12 5.76 -2.55
C THR A 56 11.69 6.32 -1.19
N ILE A 57 10.92 5.57 -0.40
CA ILE A 57 10.58 5.94 0.98
C ILE A 57 11.84 6.03 1.85
N ASP A 58 12.73 5.04 1.77
CA ASP A 58 13.99 5.00 2.53
C ASP A 58 14.86 6.25 2.22
N ARG A 59 14.94 6.67 0.94
CA ARG A 59 15.63 7.93 0.56
C ARG A 59 14.96 9.17 1.14
N VAL A 60 13.63 9.24 1.13
CA VAL A 60 12.89 10.35 1.75
C VAL A 60 13.21 10.42 3.25
N MET A 61 13.24 9.29 3.95
CA MET A 61 13.58 9.24 5.38
C MET A 61 15.03 9.66 5.66
N ALA A 62 15.97 9.35 4.77
CA ALA A 62 17.38 9.73 4.90
C ALA A 62 17.69 11.18 4.54
N THR A 63 16.74 11.92 3.95
CA THR A 63 16.92 13.33 3.56
C THR A 63 16.59 14.31 4.71
N ASN A 64 16.38 13.78 5.92
CA ASN A 64 15.96 14.52 7.10
C ASN A 64 17.12 14.73 8.09
#